data_AF-A0A0C2NLJ1-F1
#
_entry.id   AF-A0A0C2NLJ1-F1
#
_cell.length_a   1.000
_cell.length_b   1.000
_cell.length_c   1.000
_cell.angle_alpha   90.00
_cell.angle_beta   90.00
_cell.angle_gamma   90.00
#
_symmetry.space_group_name_H-M   'P 1'
#
loop_
_entity.id
_entity.type
_entity.pdbx_description
1 polymer ?
#
loop_
_entity_poly.entity_id
_entity_poly.type
_entity_poly.pdbx_seq_one_letter_code
_entity_poly.pdbx_strand_id
1 'polypeptide(L)'
;MEVESCDGTKGTHSKILKCLKVLIDSRQEAGKAFDDAARLTEVHFRELHEAIILYDQAAKCYIKINYKNALICYHKIIDLLLGQFFDIRNRDEFYNKGDELRMEHKISHVCVITKFDVCEYENDMKKAKAVRAKLCAGTASEPINSLICLYEIINQPKKQKRKLDN
;
A
#
# COMPACT_ATOMS: atom_id res chain seq x y z
N MET A 1 -27.98 -38.03 -54.13
CA MET A 1 -27.81 -38.17 -52.68
C MET A 1 -27.01 -36.98 -52.22
N GLU A 2 -27.71 -35.91 -51.83
CA GLU A 2 -27.09 -34.75 -51.18
C GLU A 2 -27.03 -35.06 -49.70
N VAL A 3 -25.82 -35.08 -49.15
CA VAL A 3 -25.59 -35.29 -47.73
C VAL A 3 -25.73 -33.93 -47.05
N GLU A 4 -26.86 -33.70 -46.39
CA GLU A 4 -27.04 -32.52 -45.54
C GLU A 4 -26.00 -32.55 -44.41
N SER A 5 -25.10 -31.56 -44.40
CA SER A 5 -24.15 -31.37 -43.30
C SER A 5 -24.82 -30.59 -42.17
N CYS A 6 -24.95 -31.22 -41.01
CA CYS A 6 -25.56 -30.63 -39.82
C CYS A 6 -24.62 -29.59 -39.18
N ASP A 7 -24.82 -28.30 -39.46
CA ASP A 7 -24.12 -27.19 -38.81
C ASP A 7 -24.75 -26.87 -37.43
N GLY A 8 -24.65 -27.81 -36.49
CA GLY A 8 -25.31 -27.79 -35.17
C GLY A 8 -24.55 -27.05 -34.05
N THR A 9 -23.35 -26.51 -34.31
CA THR A 9 -22.43 -26.02 -33.27
C THR A 9 -22.57 -24.52 -32.97
N LYS A 10 -23.26 -23.74 -33.82
CA LYS A 10 -23.38 -22.28 -33.67
C LYS A 10 -24.32 -21.85 -32.54
N GLY A 11 -25.30 -22.68 -32.16
CA GLY A 11 -26.28 -22.36 -31.12
C GLY A 11 -25.79 -22.55 -29.68
N THR A 12 -24.82 -23.45 -29.45
CA THR A 12 -24.31 -23.80 -28.11
C THR A 12 -23.24 -22.82 -27.64
N HIS A 13 -22.34 -22.40 -28.53
CA HIS A 13 -21.28 -21.43 -28.22
C HIS A 13 -21.84 -20.06 -27.81
N SER A 14 -22.89 -19.59 -28.48
CA SER A 14 -23.57 -18.33 -28.15
C SER A 14 -24.20 -18.33 -26.76
N LYS A 15 -24.81 -19.45 -26.36
CA LYS A 15 -25.38 -19.62 -25.01
C LYS A 15 -24.30 -19.64 -23.93
N ILE A 16 -23.18 -20.33 -24.17
CA ILE A 16 -22.05 -20.41 -23.23
C ILE A 16 -21.43 -19.02 -23.00
N LEU A 17 -21.20 -18.24 -24.07
CA LEU A 17 -20.67 -16.87 -23.96
C LEU A 17 -21.59 -15.95 -23.15
N LYS A 18 -22.91 -16.07 -23.33
CA LYS A 18 -23.88 -15.28 -22.56
C LYS A 18 -23.82 -15.62 -21.07
N CYS A 19 -23.77 -16.91 -20.72
CA CYS A 19 -23.63 -17.35 -19.33
C CYS A 19 -22.29 -16.93 -18.71
N LEU A 20 -21.20 -17.02 -19.46
CA LEU A 20 -19.87 -16.59 -19.00
C LEU A 20 -19.85 -15.09 -18.69
N LYS A 21 -20.48 -14.28 -19.54
CA LYS A 21 -20.59 -12.83 -19.31
C LYS A 21 -21.33 -12.50 -18.02
N VAL A 22 -22.50 -13.11 -17.80
CA VAL A 22 -23.26 -12.92 -16.54
C VAL A 22 -22.44 -13.29 -15.31
N LEU A 23 -21.68 -14.38 -15.39
CA LEU A 23 -20.81 -14.81 -14.28
C LEU A 23 -19.68 -13.81 -14.01
N ILE A 24 -19.08 -13.25 -15.07
CA ILE A 24 -18.04 -12.22 -14.97
C ILE A 24 -18.61 -10.95 -14.34
N ASP A 25 -19.76 -10.47 -14.82
CA ASP A 25 -20.39 -9.25 -14.34
C ASP A 25 -20.78 -9.38 -12.86
N SER A 26 -21.37 -10.52 -12.46
CA SER A 26 -21.74 -10.80 -11.07
C SER A 26 -20.54 -10.81 -10.11
N ARG A 27 -19.43 -11.42 -10.51
CA ARG A 27 -18.20 -11.43 -9.70
C ARG A 27 -17.57 -10.03 -9.62
N GLN A 28 -17.68 -9.24 -10.68
CA GLN A 28 -17.17 -7.88 -10.71
C GLN A 28 -17.98 -6.96 -9.79
N GLU A 29 -19.30 -7.10 -9.76
CA GLU A 29 -20.18 -6.38 -8.83
C GLU A 29 -19.92 -6.80 -7.38
N ALA A 30 -19.80 -8.10 -7.10
CA ALA A 30 -19.46 -8.59 -5.77
C ALA A 30 -18.11 -8.05 -5.28
N GLY A 31 -17.08 -8.08 -6.14
CA GLY A 31 -15.77 -7.53 -5.80
C GLY A 31 -15.83 -6.04 -5.48
N LYS A 32 -16.67 -5.26 -6.17
CA LYS A 32 -16.85 -3.82 -5.87
C LYS A 32 -17.54 -3.62 -4.53
N ALA A 33 -18.58 -4.38 -4.23
CA ALA A 33 -19.30 -4.28 -2.97
C ALA A 33 -18.38 -4.55 -1.76
N PHE A 34 -17.53 -5.59 -1.84
CA PHE A 34 -16.55 -5.87 -0.79
C PHE A 34 -15.49 -4.77 -0.65
N ASP A 35 -15.01 -4.22 -1.77
CA ASP A 35 -14.02 -3.13 -1.80
C ASP A 35 -14.60 -1.82 -1.21
N ASP A 36 -15.86 -1.50 -1.51
CA ASP A 36 -16.58 -0.37 -0.90
C ASP A 36 -16.79 -0.58 0.61
N ALA A 37 -17.18 -1.78 1.03
CA ALA A 37 -17.33 -2.12 2.44
C ALA A 37 -16.01 -2.00 3.20
N ALA A 38 -14.91 -2.53 2.64
CA ALA A 38 -13.58 -2.46 3.23
C ALA A 38 -13.15 -1.00 3.47
N ARG A 39 -13.33 -0.13 2.46
CA ARG A 39 -13.08 1.31 2.59
C ARG A 39 -13.90 1.96 3.70
N LEU A 40 -15.19 1.63 3.79
CA LEU A 40 -16.06 2.18 4.83
C LEU A 40 -15.57 1.76 6.22
N THR A 41 -15.23 0.48 6.38
CA THR A 41 -14.69 -0.09 7.63
C THR A 41 -13.36 0.54 8.04
N GLU A 42 -12.44 0.71 7.09
CA GLU A 42 -11.15 1.38 7.30
C GLU A 42 -11.33 2.83 7.80
N VAL A 43 -12.16 3.61 7.12
CA VAL A 43 -12.26 5.07 7.36
C VAL A 43 -13.16 5.40 8.55
N HIS A 44 -14.31 4.75 8.66
CA HIS A 44 -15.36 5.14 9.61
C HIS A 44 -15.31 4.34 10.91
N PHE A 45 -15.03 3.04 10.84
CA PHE A 45 -15.06 2.16 12.02
C PHE A 45 -13.66 1.91 12.60
N ARG A 46 -12.60 2.11 11.80
CA ARG A 46 -11.19 1.85 12.16
C ARG A 46 -10.93 0.38 12.58
N GLU A 47 -11.81 -0.52 12.17
CA GLU A 47 -11.70 -1.95 12.40
C GLU A 47 -10.79 -2.57 11.34
N LEU A 48 -9.46 -2.41 11.53
CA LEU A 48 -8.45 -2.80 10.53
C LEU A 48 -8.53 -4.29 10.17
N HIS A 49 -8.83 -5.15 11.14
CA HIS A 49 -8.93 -6.59 10.91
C HIS A 49 -10.11 -6.93 9.97
N GLU A 50 -11.27 -6.31 10.19
CA GLU A 50 -12.45 -6.52 9.36
C GLU A 50 -12.24 -5.92 7.95
N ALA A 51 -11.60 -4.75 7.85
CA ALA A 51 -11.22 -4.18 6.56
C ALA A 51 -10.28 -5.11 5.76
N ILE A 52 -9.31 -5.76 6.42
CA ILE A 52 -8.42 -6.74 5.76
C ILE A 52 -9.21 -7.93 5.22
N ILE A 53 -10.15 -8.49 6.01
CA ILE A 53 -11.00 -9.60 5.56
C ILE A 53 -11.81 -9.21 4.32
N LEU A 54 -12.38 -8.00 4.31
CA LEU A 54 -13.19 -7.49 3.20
C LEU A 54 -12.33 -7.26 1.94
N TYR A 55 -11.13 -6.68 2.07
CA TYR A 55 -10.22 -6.55 0.93
C TYR A 55 -9.76 -7.92 0.38
N ASP A 56 -9.57 -8.94 1.23
CA ASP A 56 -9.23 -10.30 0.78
C ASP A 56 -10.40 -10.94 0.01
N GLN A 57 -11.64 -10.76 0.49
CA GLN A 57 -12.84 -11.20 -0.21
C GLN A 57 -12.99 -10.50 -1.58
N ALA A 58 -12.75 -9.18 -1.64
CA ALA A 58 -12.74 -8.44 -2.90
C ALA A 58 -11.68 -8.98 -3.88
N ALA A 59 -10.46 -9.23 -3.41
CA ALA A 59 -9.37 -9.77 -4.22
C ALA A 59 -9.72 -11.14 -4.82
N LYS A 60 -10.34 -12.03 -4.02
CA LYS A 60 -10.79 -13.37 -4.46
C LYS A 60 -11.85 -13.29 -5.56
N CYS A 61 -12.74 -12.29 -5.52
CA CYS A 61 -13.70 -12.04 -6.61
C CYS A 61 -12.99 -11.61 -7.90
N TYR A 62 -11.96 -10.78 -7.79
CA TYR A 62 -11.24 -10.21 -8.94
C TYR A 62 -10.19 -11.13 -9.57
N ILE A 63 -9.61 -12.09 -8.84
CA ILE A 63 -8.41 -12.83 -9.27
C ILE A 63 -8.58 -13.55 -10.63
N LYS A 64 -9.81 -13.98 -10.96
CA LYS A 64 -10.15 -14.70 -12.19
C LYS A 64 -10.62 -13.79 -13.34
N ILE A 65 -10.77 -12.49 -13.11
CA ILE A 65 -11.41 -11.55 -14.05
C ILE A 65 -10.52 -10.35 -14.33
N ASN A 66 -10.00 -9.74 -13.25
CA ASN A 66 -9.23 -8.51 -13.33
C ASN A 66 -8.14 -8.53 -12.26
N TYR A 67 -6.97 -9.06 -12.62
CA TYR A 67 -5.82 -9.15 -11.73
C TYR A 67 -5.36 -7.78 -11.19
N LYS A 68 -5.59 -6.68 -11.93
CA LYS A 68 -5.21 -5.34 -11.49
C LYS A 68 -6.01 -4.93 -10.25
N ASN A 69 -7.30 -5.20 -10.23
CA ASN A 69 -8.14 -4.93 -9.06
C ASN A 69 -7.74 -5.83 -7.88
N ALA A 70 -7.44 -7.10 -8.13
CA ALA A 70 -6.94 -7.99 -7.08
C ALA A 70 -5.62 -7.47 -6.46
N LEU A 71 -4.68 -7.01 -7.29
CA LEU A 71 -3.43 -6.39 -6.83
C LEU A 71 -3.68 -5.13 -5.98
N ILE A 72 -4.62 -4.27 -6.39
CA ILE A 72 -4.99 -3.08 -5.61
C ILE A 72 -5.49 -3.49 -4.22
N CYS A 73 -6.37 -4.50 -4.13
CA CYS A 73 -6.85 -5.01 -2.84
C CYS A 73 -5.71 -5.57 -1.99
N TYR A 74 -4.78 -6.34 -2.57
CA TYR A 74 -3.63 -6.87 -1.83
C TYR A 74 -2.66 -5.78 -1.36
N HIS A 75 -2.41 -4.75 -2.17
CA HIS A 75 -1.63 -3.60 -1.74
C HIS A 75 -2.29 -2.88 -0.57
N LYS A 76 -3.63 -2.73 -0.58
CA LYS A 76 -4.38 -2.17 0.55
C LYS A 76 -4.22 -3.01 1.81
N ILE A 77 -4.28 -4.34 1.73
CA ILE A 77 -4.02 -5.21 2.88
C ILE A 77 -2.61 -5.00 3.42
N ILE A 78 -1.60 -4.91 2.55
CA ILE A 78 -0.21 -4.64 2.95
C ILE A 78 -0.12 -3.29 3.65
N ASP A 79 -0.73 -2.24 3.10
CA ASP A 79 -0.75 -0.91 3.70
C ASP A 79 -1.42 -0.91 5.07
N LEU A 80 -2.52 -1.65 5.25
CA LEU A 80 -3.21 -1.77 6.55
C LEU A 80 -2.38 -2.54 7.58
N LEU A 81 -1.76 -3.65 7.17
CA LEU A 81 -0.88 -4.43 8.04
C LEU A 81 0.33 -3.60 8.44
N LEU A 82 1.00 -2.96 7.48
CA LEU A 82 2.14 -2.09 7.76
C LEU A 82 1.72 -0.88 8.59
N GLY A 83 0.59 -0.24 8.32
CA GLY A 83 0.07 0.86 9.13
C GLY A 83 -0.29 0.45 10.56
N GLN A 84 -0.74 -0.80 10.77
CA GLN A 84 -0.98 -1.36 12.08
C GLN A 84 0.32 -1.57 12.87
N PHE A 85 1.39 -2.00 12.21
CA PHE A 85 2.70 -2.22 12.84
C PHE A 85 3.56 -0.95 12.93
N PHE A 86 3.37 -0.02 12.01
CA PHE A 86 3.97 1.32 11.99
C PHE A 86 2.89 2.32 12.41
N ASP A 87 2.49 2.27 13.67
CA ASP A 87 1.70 3.35 14.24
C ASP A 87 2.57 4.62 14.19
N ILE A 88 2.39 5.40 13.13
CA ILE A 88 3.13 6.65 12.89
C ILE A 88 2.98 7.59 14.11
N ARG A 89 1.90 7.44 14.88
CA ARG A 89 1.67 8.17 16.13
C ARG A 89 2.68 7.84 17.21
N ASN A 90 3.21 6.62 17.23
CA ASN A 90 4.17 6.18 18.23
C ASN A 90 5.61 6.33 17.75
N ARG A 91 5.84 6.81 16.52
CA ARG A 91 7.18 7.08 15.99
C ARG A 91 7.99 7.95 16.95
N ASP A 92 7.42 9.08 17.36
CA ASP A 92 8.08 10.03 18.24
C ASP A 92 8.26 9.45 19.65
N GLU A 93 7.29 8.64 20.12
CA GLU A 93 7.39 7.94 21.40
C GLU A 93 8.53 6.91 21.40
N PHE A 94 8.66 6.09 20.36
CA PHE A 94 9.75 5.13 20.22
C PHE A 94 11.11 5.82 20.03
N TYR A 95 11.15 6.94 19.30
CA TYR A 95 12.34 7.77 19.17
C TYR A 95 12.79 8.32 20.53
N ASN A 96 11.86 8.88 21.31
CA ASN A 96 12.13 9.41 22.64
C ASN A 96 12.60 8.30 23.60
N LYS A 97 11.93 7.15 23.63
CA LYS A 97 12.37 5.98 24.43
C LYS A 97 13.78 5.51 24.05
N GLY A 98 14.11 5.53 22.76
CA GLY A 98 15.45 5.21 22.28
C GLY A 98 16.50 6.21 22.77
N ASP A 99 16.16 7.50 22.82
CA ASP A 99 17.05 8.56 23.34
C ASP A 99 17.22 8.47 24.87
N GLU A 100 16.14 8.20 25.59
CA GLU A 100 16.14 7.95 27.04
C GLU A 100 17.08 6.80 27.42
N LEU A 101 16.94 5.63 26.77
CA LEU A 101 17.81 4.46 26.98
C LEU A 101 19.28 4.78 26.71
N ARG A 102 19.55 5.61 25.70
CA ARG A 102 20.92 6.02 25.38
C ARG A 102 21.50 6.95 26.45
N MET A 103 20.70 7.86 27.01
CA MET A 103 21.13 8.68 28.15
C MET A 103 21.41 7.82 29.38
N GLU A 104 20.53 6.87 29.69
CA GLU A 104 20.67 5.93 30.80
C GLU A 104 21.98 5.13 30.72
N HIS A 105 22.27 4.57 29.54
CA HIS A 105 23.47 3.77 29.31
C HIS A 105 24.71 4.60 28.92
N LYS A 106 24.64 5.93 28.97
CA LYS A 106 25.73 6.86 28.60
C LYS A 106 26.31 6.58 27.21
N ILE A 107 25.47 6.13 26.28
CA ILE A 107 25.87 5.88 24.90
C ILE A 107 25.89 7.23 24.18
N SER A 108 27.10 7.78 24.02
CA SER A 108 27.30 8.99 23.23
C SER A 108 26.96 8.70 21.77
N HIS A 109 25.85 9.23 21.28
CA HIS A 109 25.64 9.40 19.84
C HIS A 109 25.81 10.88 19.48
N VAL A 110 26.14 11.12 18.22
CA VAL A 110 25.91 12.41 17.57
C VAL A 110 24.86 12.12 16.51
N CYS A 111 23.60 12.47 16.76
CA CYS A 111 22.60 12.47 15.71
C CYS A 111 23.01 13.53 14.69
N VAL A 112 23.57 13.09 13.56
CA VAL A 112 24.11 14.01 12.55
C VAL A 112 22.99 14.81 11.85
N ILE A 113 21.73 14.36 11.96
CA ILE A 113 20.56 15.13 11.53
C ILE A 113 19.66 15.35 12.75
N THR A 114 19.66 16.59 13.25
CA THR A 114 18.77 17.03 14.33
C THR A 114 17.51 17.73 13.80
N LYS A 115 17.50 18.11 12.52
CA LYS A 115 16.35 18.67 11.80
C LYS A 115 16.39 18.16 10.37
N PHE A 116 15.39 17.38 9.98
CA PHE A 116 15.22 16.94 8.60
C PHE A 116 14.08 17.73 7.97
N ASP A 117 14.40 18.78 7.21
CA ASP A 117 13.40 19.51 6.44
C ASP A 117 13.20 18.82 5.09
N VAL A 118 12.06 18.14 4.94
CA VAL A 118 11.69 17.44 3.71
C VAL A 118 11.70 18.37 2.49
N CYS A 119 11.39 19.66 2.68
CA CYS A 119 11.34 20.64 1.61
C CYS A 119 12.72 20.89 0.98
N GLU A 120 13.82 20.69 1.72
CA GLU A 120 15.18 20.89 1.22
C GLU A 120 15.66 19.78 0.26
N TYR A 121 14.94 18.66 0.23
CA TYR A 121 15.31 17.45 -0.52
C TYR A 121 14.24 17.01 -1.52
N GLU A 122 13.12 17.71 -1.59
CA GLU A 122 12.00 17.39 -2.47
C GLU A 122 12.46 17.39 -3.96
N ASN A 123 12.26 16.26 -4.64
CA ASN A 123 12.69 15.98 -6.03
C ASN A 123 14.20 15.86 -6.30
N ASP A 124 15.09 16.02 -5.31
CA ASP A 124 16.53 15.81 -5.49
C ASP A 124 17.03 14.54 -4.78
N MET A 125 16.77 13.41 -5.43
CA MET A 125 17.18 12.09 -4.96
C MET A 125 18.71 11.94 -4.90
N LYS A 126 19.48 12.70 -5.69
CA LYS A 126 20.95 12.64 -5.67
C LYS A 126 21.50 13.32 -4.42
N LYS A 127 20.96 14.48 -4.06
CA LYS A 127 21.31 15.20 -2.83
C LYS A 127 21.00 14.37 -1.59
N ALA A 128 19.83 13.74 -1.53
CA ALA A 128 19.46 12.84 -0.43
C ALA A 128 20.43 11.63 -0.29
N LYS A 129 20.79 11.00 -1.43
CA LYS A 129 21.77 9.89 -1.44
C LYS A 129 23.18 10.34 -1.03
N ALA A 130 23.61 11.52 -1.45
CA ALA A 130 24.92 12.06 -1.10
C ALA A 130 25.04 12.41 0.39
N VAL A 131 23.97 12.96 0.99
CA VAL A 131 23.92 13.19 2.44
C VAL A 131 23.99 11.85 3.18
N ARG A 132 23.20 10.85 2.78
CA ARG A 132 23.26 9.49 3.35
C ARG A 132 24.66 8.86 3.27
N ALA A 133 25.34 8.96 2.14
CA ALA A 133 26.69 8.42 1.97
C ALA A 133 27.70 9.10 2.92
N LYS A 134 27.53 10.39 3.20
CA LYS A 134 28.35 11.14 4.18
C LYS A 134 28.03 10.75 5.63
N LEU A 135 26.78 10.38 5.92
CA LEU A 135 26.33 9.96 7.26
C LEU A 135 26.86 8.57 7.66
N CYS A 136 26.93 7.64 6.70
CA CYS A 136 27.35 6.25 6.95
C CYS A 136 28.88 6.05 6.98
N ALA A 137 29.68 7.07 6.68
CA ALA A 137 31.14 6.95 6.60
C ALA A 137 31.84 6.96 7.98
N GLY A 138 31.12 7.15 9.08
CA GLY A 138 31.70 7.43 10.40
C GLY A 138 31.54 6.37 11.50
N THR A 139 30.70 5.34 11.35
CA THR A 139 30.50 4.35 12.42
C THR A 139 30.44 2.92 11.88
N ALA A 140 31.40 2.09 12.31
CA ALA A 140 31.49 0.66 12.02
C ALA A 140 30.42 -0.18 12.77
N SER A 141 29.18 0.30 12.85
CA SER A 141 28.04 -0.47 13.32
C SER A 141 26.88 -0.22 12.37
N GLU A 142 26.59 -1.21 11.53
CA GLU A 142 25.40 -1.23 10.67
C GLU A 142 24.14 -0.99 11.51
N PRO A 143 23.17 -0.19 11.04
CA PRO A 143 21.85 -0.27 11.63
C PRO A 143 20.75 -0.47 10.57
N ILE A 144 19.92 -1.43 10.93
CA ILE A 144 18.58 -1.77 10.44
C ILE A 144 17.68 -0.50 10.25
N ASN A 145 18.05 0.64 10.84
CA ASN A 145 17.35 1.93 10.78
C ASN A 145 17.32 2.63 9.40
N SER A 146 18.13 2.22 8.41
CA SER A 146 18.17 2.93 7.12
C SER A 146 17.06 2.56 6.12
N LEU A 147 16.31 1.47 6.37
CA LEU A 147 15.18 1.06 5.53
C LEU A 147 13.90 1.85 5.84
N ILE A 148 13.69 2.26 7.10
CA ILE A 148 12.51 3.01 7.53
C ILE A 148 12.49 4.43 6.91
N CYS A 149 13.65 5.11 6.85
CA CYS A 149 13.77 6.43 6.23
C CYS A 149 13.55 6.42 4.70
N LEU A 150 13.86 5.32 4.01
CA LEU A 150 13.68 5.22 2.55
C LEU A 150 12.21 5.07 2.16
N TYR A 151 11.40 4.39 2.97
CA TYR A 151 9.98 4.15 2.68
C TYR A 151 9.14 5.43 2.81
N GLU A 152 9.49 6.31 3.76
CA GLU A 152 8.80 7.60 3.96
C GLU A 152 9.03 8.61 2.84
N ILE A 153 10.19 8.55 2.18
CA ILE A 153 10.53 9.40 1.03
C ILE A 153 9.72 8.98 -0.21
N ILE A 154 9.39 7.70 -0.35
CA ILE A 154 8.76 7.16 -1.57
C ILE A 154 7.22 7.27 -1.51
N ASN A 155 6.60 7.27 -0.31
CA ASN A 155 5.16 7.03 -0.16
C ASN A 155 4.32 8.19 0.41
N GLN A 156 4.76 9.45 0.36
CA GLN A 156 3.89 10.58 0.74
C GLN A 156 2.83 10.90 -0.35
N PRO A 157 1.53 10.99 -0.03
CA PRO A 157 0.50 11.38 -0.98
C PRO A 157 0.59 12.87 -1.32
N LYS A 158 0.50 13.20 -2.62
CA LYS A 158 0.48 14.57 -3.17
C LYS A 158 -0.61 15.41 -2.50
N LYS A 159 -0.26 16.28 -1.54
CA LYS A 159 -1.20 17.29 -1.04
C LYS A 159 -1.40 18.36 -2.09
N GLN A 160 -2.58 18.39 -2.70
CA GLN A 160 -3.07 19.52 -3.49
C GLN A 160 -3.06 20.79 -2.64
N LYS A 161 -2.40 21.84 -3.15
CA LYS A 161 -2.43 23.19 -2.58
C LYS A 161 -3.88 23.70 -2.59
N ARG A 162 -4.53 23.77 -1.43
CA ARG A 162 -5.66 24.69 -1.23
C ARG A 162 -5.09 26.09 -1.14
N LYS A 163 -5.35 26.91 -2.16
CA LYS A 163 -5.17 28.36 -2.08
C LYS A 163 -6.14 28.88 -1.02
N LEU A 164 -5.59 29.51 0.00
CA LEU A 164 -6.35 30.39 0.89
C LEU A 164 -6.17 31.78 0.28
N ASP A 165 -7.15 32.22 -0.51
CA ASP A 165 -7.21 33.59 -1.00
C ASP A 165 -7.89 34.44 0.08
N ASN A 166 -7.18 35.49 0.51
CA ASN A 166 -7.69 36.61 1.32
C ASN A 166 -8.63 37.50 0.50
#